data_AF-A0A8T5GV28-F1
#
_entry.id   AF-A0A8T5GV28-F1
#
_cell.length_a   1.000
_cell.length_b   1.000
_cell.length_c   1.000
_cell.angle_alpha   90.00
_cell.angle_beta   90.00
_cell.angle_gamma   90.00
#
_symmetry.space_group_name_H-M   'P 1'
#
loop_
_entity.id
_entity.type
_entity.pdbx_description
1 polymer ?
#
loop_
_entity_poly.entity_id
_entity_poly.type
_entity_poly.pdbx_seq_one_letter_code
_entity_poly.pdbx_strand_id
1 'polypeptide(L)'
;MDVYDYAFFLSTMWVGPFWFGMLVFPDHELTKKAMQGPLFFLGPILIWWAVSIADPQGLIDLAKDFTDPTGVLEGLAALMGSKPGAAAAWAHMVAGDIFVTRWM
;
A
#
# COMPACT_ATOMS: atom_id res chain seq x y z
N MET A 1 -2.80 7.48 -18.36
CA MET A 1 -2.71 6.92 -17.02
C MET A 1 -2.00 5.59 -17.16
N ASP A 2 -0.85 5.47 -16.51
CA ASP A 2 -0.06 4.24 -16.51
C ASP A 2 -0.62 3.25 -15.48
N VAL A 3 -0.21 1.99 -15.56
CA VAL A 3 -0.60 0.93 -14.60
C VAL A 3 -0.39 1.36 -13.13
N TYR A 4 0.65 2.18 -12.89
CA TYR A 4 0.99 2.71 -11.56
C TYR A 4 0.02 3.79 -11.08
N ASP A 5 -0.48 4.62 -11.99
CA ASP A 5 -1.51 5.62 -11.66
C ASP A 5 -2.80 4.89 -11.26
N TYR A 6 -3.17 3.84 -12.01
CA TYR A 6 -4.33 3.01 -11.66
C TYR A 6 -4.15 2.30 -10.32
N ALA A 7 -2.97 1.76 -10.03
CA ALA A 7 -2.68 1.12 -8.74
C ALA A 7 -2.80 2.11 -7.56
N PHE A 8 -2.28 3.33 -7.72
CA PHE A 8 -2.39 4.39 -6.71
C PHE A 8 -3.85 4.81 -6.48
N PHE A 9 -4.62 5.05 -7.55
CA PHE A 9 -6.02 5.41 -7.42
C PHE A 9 -6.89 4.26 -6.90
N LEU A 10 -6.68 3.03 -7.36
CA LEU A 10 -7.41 1.86 -6.87
C LEU A 10 -7.17 1.61 -5.39
N SER A 11 -5.93 1.70 -4.92
CA SER A 11 -5.62 1.49 -3.50
C SER A 11 -6.29 2.55 -2.63
N THR A 12 -6.25 3.82 -3.07
CA THR A 12 -6.89 4.94 -2.37
C THR A 12 -8.43 4.83 -2.41
N MET A 13 -9.01 4.50 -3.56
CA MET A 13 -10.47 4.35 -3.70
C MET A 13 -11.01 3.12 -2.98
N TRP A 14 -10.24 2.04 -2.89
CA TRP A 14 -10.64 0.83 -2.18
C TRP A 14 -10.75 1.05 -0.68
N VAL A 15 -9.83 1.85 -0.12
CA VAL A 15 -9.75 2.13 1.31
C VAL A 15 -10.54 3.37 1.72
N GLY A 16 -10.79 4.30 0.80
CA GLY A 16 -11.58 5.51 1.05
C GLY A 16 -12.91 5.27 1.77
N PRO A 17 -13.75 4.31 1.34
CA PRO A 17 -15.00 3.98 2.04
C PRO A 17 -14.79 3.49 3.47
N PHE A 18 -13.70 2.76 3.73
CA PHE A 18 -13.35 2.25 5.04
C PHE A 18 -12.92 3.38 5.98
N TRP A 19 -12.03 4.28 5.53
CA TRP A 19 -11.66 5.48 6.29
C TRP A 19 -12.85 6.39 6.56
N PHE A 20 -13.73 6.60 5.57
CA PHE A 20 -14.92 7.41 5.76
C PHE A 20 -15.88 6.77 6.78
N GLY A 21 -16.06 5.45 6.73
CA GLY A 21 -16.84 4.70 7.72
C GLY A 21 -16.26 4.83 9.13
N MET A 22 -14.94 4.74 9.27
CA MET A 22 -14.25 4.89 10.56
C MET A 22 -14.34 6.33 11.10
N LEU A 23 -14.24 7.34 10.24
CA LEU A 23 -14.28 8.75 10.65
C LEU A 23 -15.70 9.22 11.03
N VAL A 24 -16.72 8.77 10.31
CA VAL A 24 -18.12 9.21 10.54
C VAL A 24 -18.84 8.30 11.53
N PHE A 25 -18.58 6.99 11.51
CA PHE A 25 -19.29 5.99 12.32
C PHE A 25 -18.33 4.93 12.92
N PRO A 26 -17.45 5.32 13.85
CA PRO A 26 -16.42 4.42 14.40
C PRO A 26 -17.00 3.21 15.14
N ASP A 27 -18.09 3.39 15.91
CA ASP A 27 -18.67 2.33 16.76
C ASP A 27 -19.77 1.50 16.09
N HIS A 28 -20.10 1.80 14.84
CA HIS A 28 -21.18 1.13 14.13
C HIS A 28 -20.81 -0.31 13.75
N GLU A 29 -21.76 -1.24 13.87
CA GLU A 29 -21.52 -2.67 13.63
C GLU A 29 -20.94 -2.98 12.24
N LEU A 30 -21.30 -2.18 11.23
CA LEU A 30 -20.73 -2.27 9.88
C LEU A 30 -19.23 -1.97 9.85
N THR A 31 -18.77 -0.95 10.57
CA THR A 31 -17.35 -0.57 10.65
C THR A 31 -16.56 -1.64 11.40
N LYS A 32 -17.10 -2.13 12.53
CA LYS A 32 -16.50 -3.24 13.28
C LYS A 32 -16.44 -4.53 12.46
N LYS A 33 -17.50 -4.84 11.71
CA LYS A 33 -17.54 -6.02 10.82
C LYS A 33 -16.58 -5.86 9.62
N ALA A 34 -16.43 -4.65 9.09
CA ALA A 34 -15.45 -4.33 8.05
C ALA A 34 -14.01 -4.44 8.56
N MET A 35 -13.72 -3.98 9.78
CA MET A 35 -12.42 -4.12 10.47
C MET A 35 -12.06 -5.59 10.75
N GLN A 36 -13.05 -6.42 11.06
CA GLN A 36 -12.85 -7.86 11.31
C GLN A 36 -12.69 -8.68 10.02
N GLY A 37 -13.15 -8.16 8.87
CA GLY A 37 -13.12 -8.87 7.59
C GLY A 37 -11.78 -8.72 6.84
N PRO A 38 -11.23 -9.80 6.25
CA PRO A 38 -9.97 -9.72 5.49
C PRO A 38 -10.12 -9.01 4.13
N LEU A 39 -11.35 -8.65 3.73
CA LEU A 39 -11.66 -8.11 2.41
C LEU A 39 -10.95 -6.78 2.13
N PHE A 40 -10.88 -5.90 3.13
CA PHE A 40 -10.24 -4.59 3.00
C PHE A 40 -8.71 -4.69 3.02
N PHE A 41 -8.16 -5.71 3.66
CA PHE A 41 -6.72 -6.00 3.67
C PHE A 41 -6.23 -6.62 2.35
N LEU A 42 -7.03 -7.49 1.74
CA LEU A 42 -6.67 -8.17 0.49
C LEU A 42 -6.47 -7.21 -0.69
N GLY A 43 -7.27 -6.14 -0.78
CA GLY A 43 -7.19 -5.18 -1.90
C GLY A 43 -5.82 -4.52 -2.04
N PRO A 44 -5.36 -3.76 -1.03
CA PRO A 44 -4.06 -3.09 -1.05
C PRO A 44 -2.87 -4.06 -1.25
N ILE A 45 -2.94 -5.28 -0.69
CA ILE A 45 -1.91 -6.31 -0.90
C ILE A 45 -1.87 -6.79 -2.34
N LEU A 46 -3.02 -7.04 -2.96
CA LEU A 46 -3.07 -7.43 -4.37
C LEU A 46 -2.53 -6.32 -5.27
N ILE A 47 -2.80 -5.06 -4.93
CA ILE A 47 -2.25 -3.91 -5.65
C ILE A 47 -0.74 -3.80 -5.45
N TRP A 48 -0.25 -4.00 -4.23
CA TRP A 48 1.19 -4.04 -3.94
C TRP A 48 1.90 -5.13 -4.75
N TRP A 49 1.32 -6.33 -4.81
CA TRP A 49 1.82 -7.43 -5.65
C TRP A 49 1.75 -7.10 -7.14
N ALA A 50 0.67 -6.47 -7.62
CA ALA A 50 0.53 -6.08 -9.02
C ALA A 50 1.60 -5.05 -9.43
N VAL A 51 1.88 -4.05 -8.59
CA VAL A 51 2.95 -3.07 -8.85
C VAL A 51 4.33 -3.72 -8.80
N SER A 52 4.55 -4.61 -7.83
CA SER A 52 5.80 -5.37 -7.68
C SER A 52 6.10 -6.27 -8.89
N ILE A 53 5.08 -6.90 -9.47
CA ILE A 53 5.23 -7.72 -10.69
C ILE A 53 5.39 -6.83 -11.93
N ALA A 54 4.76 -5.66 -11.96
CA ALA A 54 4.87 -4.72 -13.07
C ALA A 54 6.25 -4.05 -13.16
N ASP A 55 6.94 -3.89 -12.03
CA ASP A 55 8.32 -3.38 -11.96
C ASP A 55 9.27 -4.34 -11.20
N PRO A 56 9.64 -5.49 -11.80
CA PRO A 56 10.58 -6.42 -11.20
C PRO A 56 11.98 -5.81 -11.04
N GLN A 57 12.31 -4.85 -11.92
CA GLN A 57 13.61 -4.20 -11.96
C GLN A 57 13.80 -3.30 -10.74
N GLY A 58 12.78 -2.49 -10.40
CA GLY A 58 12.77 -1.69 -9.19
C GLY A 58 12.89 -2.52 -7.90
N LEU A 59 12.34 -3.74 -7.88
CA LEU A 59 12.49 -4.69 -6.77
C LEU A 59 13.92 -5.24 -6.66
N ILE A 60 14.55 -5.54 -7.79
CA ILE A 60 15.94 -6.01 -7.84
C ILE A 60 16.89 -4.89 -7.40
N ASP A 61 16.67 -3.66 -7.86
CA ASP A 61 17.50 -2.52 -7.51
C ASP A 61 17.32 -2.15 -6.03
N LEU A 62 16.10 -2.16 -5.51
CA LEU A 62 15.83 -2.04 -4.07
C LEU A 62 16.54 -3.14 -3.26
N ALA A 63 16.50 -4.40 -3.70
CA ALA A 63 17.16 -5.50 -3.02
C ALA A 63 18.69 -5.37 -3.00
N LYS A 64 19.29 -4.85 -4.07
CA LYS A 64 20.73 -4.53 -4.12
C LYS A 64 21.07 -3.37 -3.19
N ASP A 65 20.28 -2.32 -3.19
CA ASP A 65 20.51 -1.16 -2.32
C ASP A 65 20.34 -1.53 -0.83
N PHE A 66 19.46 -2.49 -0.49
CA PHE A 66 19.38 -3.06 0.86
C PHE A 66 20.61 -3.86 1.30
N THR A 67 21.40 -4.37 0.36
CA THR A 67 22.66 -5.06 0.69
C THR A 67 23.82 -4.11 0.90
N ASP A 68 23.70 -2.83 0.49
CA ASP A 68 24.68 -1.78 0.77
C ASP A 68 24.17 -0.83 1.88
N PRO A 69 24.61 -1.02 3.14
CA PRO A 69 24.15 -0.21 4.27
C PRO A 69 24.54 1.27 4.17
N THR A 70 25.46 1.65 3.27
CA THR A 70 25.87 3.05 3.09
C THR A 70 25.02 3.81 2.07
N GLY A 71 24.41 3.11 1.11
CA GLY A 71 23.58 3.70 0.04
C GLY A 71 22.08 3.44 0.18
N VAL A 72 21.65 2.63 1.16
CA VAL A 72 20.26 2.16 1.26
C VAL A 72 19.23 3.29 1.32
N LEU A 73 19.51 4.39 2.02
CA LEU A 73 18.59 5.52 2.12
C LEU A 73 18.46 6.29 0.79
N GLU A 74 19.56 6.42 0.05
CA GLU A 74 19.61 7.10 -1.24
C GLU A 74 18.92 6.29 -2.33
N GLY A 75 19.16 4.97 -2.36
CA GLY A 75 18.46 4.03 -3.23
C GLY A 75 16.95 4.00 -2.96
N LEU A 76 16.56 3.97 -1.69
CA LEU A 76 15.15 3.99 -1.29
C LEU A 76 14.48 5.34 -1.63
N ALA A 77 15.18 6.47 -1.45
CA ALA A 77 14.69 7.78 -1.87
C ALA A 77 14.52 7.88 -3.39
N ALA A 78 15.46 7.33 -4.17
CA ALA A 78 15.36 7.29 -5.63
C ALA A 78 14.17 6.42 -6.09
N LEU A 79 13.98 5.25 -5.47
CA LEU A 79 12.87 4.36 -5.76
C LEU A 79 11.53 5.01 -5.39
N MET A 80 11.42 5.61 -4.19
CA MET A 80 10.21 6.34 -3.78
C MET A 80 9.94 7.59 -4.61
N GLY A 81 10.99 8.20 -5.18
CA GLY A 81 10.87 9.31 -6.14
C GLY A 81 10.36 8.87 -7.51
N SER A 82 10.34 7.56 -7.79
CA SER A 82 9.79 7.00 -9.02
C SER A 82 8.27 6.75 -8.90
N LYS A 83 7.54 6.89 -10.01
CA LYS A 83 6.12 6.52 -10.09
C LYS A 83 5.81 5.10 -9.57
N PRO A 84 6.55 4.03 -9.98
CA PRO A 84 6.27 2.68 -9.50
C PRO A 84 6.56 2.51 -8.01
N GLY A 85 7.69 3.03 -7.52
CA GLY A 85 8.04 2.93 -6.10
C GLY A 85 7.10 3.71 -5.20
N ALA A 86 6.62 4.89 -5.62
CA ALA A 86 5.60 5.65 -4.90
C ALA A 86 4.27 4.88 -4.79
N ALA A 87 3.81 4.27 -5.89
CA ALA A 87 2.57 3.48 -5.90
C ALA A 87 2.69 2.21 -5.03
N ALA A 88 3.83 1.51 -5.09
CA ALA A 88 4.10 0.34 -4.25
C ALA A 88 4.16 0.73 -2.76
N ALA A 89 4.93 1.76 -2.41
CA ALA A 89 5.07 2.23 -1.03
C ALA A 89 3.72 2.66 -0.46
N TRP A 90 2.89 3.38 -1.23
CA TRP A 90 1.54 3.76 -0.82
C TRP A 90 0.65 2.55 -0.58
N ALA A 91 0.59 1.61 -1.52
CA ALA A 91 -0.20 0.39 -1.36
C ALA A 91 0.22 -0.42 -0.12
N HIS A 92 1.53 -0.47 0.17
CA HIS A 92 2.07 -1.11 1.37
C HIS A 92 1.64 -0.40 2.66
N MET A 93 1.78 0.92 2.72
CA MET A 93 1.37 1.74 3.86
C MET A 93 -0.13 1.58 4.16
N VAL A 94 -0.96 1.61 3.11
CA VAL A 94 -2.42 1.43 3.21
C VAL A 94 -2.78 0.01 3.69
N ALA A 95 -2.06 -1.02 3.21
CA ALA A 95 -2.24 -2.38 3.71
C ALA A 95 -1.90 -2.49 5.21
N GLY A 96 -0.82 -1.84 5.64
CA GLY A 96 -0.38 -1.79 7.03
C GLY A 96 -1.38 -1.08 7.94
N ASP A 97 -1.92 0.06 7.51
CA ASP A 97 -2.94 0.81 8.25
C ASP A 97 -4.18 -0.06 8.53
N ILE A 98 -4.72 -0.71 7.50
CA ILE A 98 -5.86 -1.62 7.66
C ILE A 98 -5.50 -2.81 8.56
N PHE A 99 -4.29 -3.36 8.42
CA PHE A 99 -3.84 -4.44 9.30
C PHE A 99 -3.82 -4.03 10.77
N VAL A 100 -3.32 -2.84 11.09
CA VAL A 100 -3.28 -2.34 12.48
C VAL A 100 -4.69 -2.04 13.00
N THR A 101 -5.58 -1.50 12.16
CA THR A 101 -6.98 -1.25 12.58
C THR A 101 -7.74 -2.51 12.99
N ARG A 102 -7.34 -3.70 12.54
CA ARG A 102 -7.91 -4.97 13.04
C ARG A 102 -7.63 -5.20 14.54
N TRP A 103 -6.55 -4.64 15.07
CA TRP A 103 -6.08 -4.88 16.45
C TRP A 103 -6.45 -3.76 17.43
N MET A 104 -7.12 -2.69 16.95
CA MET A 104 -7.73 -1.65 17.78
C MET A 104 -9.17 -2.01 18.13
#